data_AF-A0A239SHY8-F1
#
_entry.id   AF-A0A239SHY8-F1
#
_cell.length_a   1.000
_cell.length_b   1.000
_cell.length_c   1.000
_cell.angle_alpha   90.00
_cell.angle_beta   90.00
_cell.angle_gamma   90.00
#
_symmetry.space_group_name_H-M   'P 1'
#
loop_
_entity.id
_entity.type
_entity.pdbx_description
1 polymer ?
#
loop_
_entity_poly.entity_id
_entity_poly.type
_entity_poly.pdbx_seq_one_letter_code
_entity_poly.pdbx_strand_id
1 'polypeptide(L)'
;MTANDFLAFANGASANVLPQAEYAALSALLASGFQAGTAQSAQVNKVWRQSSIMAAVLAQLIVDTTGQNAVDDGTTATLLANLKAAVSARSVGVVGTSRNASMSIATASVTGTFTADELIVETALGGLRYSLANVSDTFNLTTDMDTGSAPASGYVALYKLFNPSTGASVRRIVNATSITAPEVFSGANPPAGFTASALVAVVPTNASAQFAAGTNLVCRWVNRPASMALNSSVVKTSFTALNFTNIPRNARRAKIIVGTTCNAVGTTQTLDLAMDANASGQISCGAATSISGNGNNSNAIVDIGTPQTLFYRADNTPNNGTAIFSFYVTGYEF
;
A
#
# COMPACT_ATOMS: atom_id res chain seq x y z
N MET A 1 -23.93 18.37 -9.50
CA MET A 1 -23.05 18.52 -10.67
C MET A 1 -21.94 19.45 -10.25
N THR A 2 -20.68 19.07 -10.44
CA THR A 2 -19.54 19.92 -10.11
C THR A 2 -19.44 21.06 -11.12
N ALA A 3 -19.30 22.29 -10.65
CA ALA A 3 -19.37 23.50 -11.48
C ALA A 3 -18.03 24.25 -11.52
N ASN A 4 -17.73 24.79 -12.69
CA ASN A 4 -16.62 25.71 -12.96
C ASN A 4 -17.21 27.07 -13.29
N ASP A 5 -17.06 28.04 -12.39
CA ASP A 5 -17.59 29.40 -12.56
C ASP A 5 -16.64 30.30 -13.36
N PHE A 6 -15.39 29.87 -13.58
CA PHE A 6 -14.39 30.62 -14.34
C PHE A 6 -14.58 30.39 -15.84
N LEU A 7 -15.20 31.35 -16.50
CA LEU A 7 -15.53 31.26 -17.92
C LEU A 7 -14.47 31.90 -18.81
N ALA A 8 -14.18 31.26 -19.95
CA ALA A 8 -13.33 31.83 -20.98
C ALA A 8 -14.04 33.01 -21.68
N PHE A 9 -13.46 34.21 -21.58
CA PHE A 9 -13.97 35.41 -22.22
C PHE A 9 -13.56 35.48 -23.70
N ALA A 10 -14.46 35.93 -24.57
CA ALA A 10 -14.21 36.12 -26.01
C ALA A 10 -13.64 34.87 -26.73
N ASN A 11 -14.11 33.67 -26.36
CA ASN A 11 -13.67 32.39 -26.93
C ASN A 11 -14.47 31.94 -28.18
N GLY A 12 -15.44 32.74 -28.63
CA GLY A 12 -16.24 32.42 -29.83
C GLY A 12 -15.44 32.58 -31.13
N ALA A 13 -15.82 31.83 -32.17
CA ALA A 13 -15.18 31.87 -33.49
C ALA A 13 -15.20 33.28 -34.13
N SER A 14 -16.23 34.08 -33.83
CA SER A 14 -16.39 35.45 -34.34
C SER A 14 -16.06 36.53 -33.29
N ALA A 15 -15.32 36.18 -32.24
CA ALA A 15 -14.95 37.14 -31.21
C ALA A 15 -14.03 38.23 -31.79
N ASN A 16 -14.30 39.50 -31.42
CA ASN A 16 -13.45 40.63 -31.79
C ASN A 16 -12.12 40.58 -31.02
N VAL A 17 -11.18 39.77 -31.51
CA VAL A 17 -9.92 39.45 -30.85
C VAL A 17 -8.81 39.41 -31.89
N LEU A 18 -7.65 40.01 -31.59
CA LEU A 18 -6.52 39.99 -32.50
C LEU A 18 -5.99 38.57 -32.81
N PRO A 19 -5.59 38.30 -34.06
CA PRO A 19 -4.81 37.11 -34.40
C PRO A 19 -3.53 37.00 -33.56
N GLN A 20 -3.08 35.78 -33.29
CA GLN A 20 -1.92 35.57 -32.40
C GLN A 20 -0.64 36.22 -32.93
N ALA A 21 -0.41 36.14 -34.24
CA ALA A 21 0.77 36.73 -34.87
C ALA A 21 0.79 38.26 -34.73
N GLU A 22 -0.34 38.93 -34.98
CA GLU A 22 -0.47 40.38 -34.85
C GLU A 22 -0.31 40.84 -33.40
N TYR A 23 -0.91 40.13 -32.45
CA TYR A 23 -0.74 40.46 -31.02
C TYR A 23 0.71 40.29 -30.56
N ALA A 24 1.39 39.21 -30.96
CA ALA A 24 2.79 38.97 -30.63
C ALA A 24 3.74 40.03 -31.24
N ALA A 25 3.35 40.66 -32.35
CA ALA A 25 4.11 41.74 -32.98
C ALA A 25 3.99 43.09 -32.26
N LEU A 26 3.01 43.27 -31.36
CA LEU A 26 2.82 44.51 -30.58
C LEU A 26 3.80 44.60 -29.40
N SER A 27 5.11 44.57 -29.68
CA SER A 27 6.18 44.54 -28.67
C SER A 27 6.10 45.67 -27.64
N ALA A 28 5.77 46.90 -28.07
CA ALA A 28 5.60 48.04 -27.17
C ALA A 28 4.41 47.87 -26.21
N LEU A 29 3.28 47.31 -26.69
CA LEU A 29 2.11 47.01 -25.86
C LEU A 29 2.42 45.89 -24.86
N LEU A 30 3.14 44.85 -25.30
CA LEU A 30 3.53 43.73 -24.42
C LEU A 30 4.54 44.16 -23.35
N ALA A 31 5.45 45.09 -23.68
CA ALA A 31 6.46 45.58 -22.74
C ALA A 31 5.91 46.61 -21.75
N SER A 32 5.07 47.54 -22.21
CA SER A 32 4.66 48.71 -21.43
C SER A 32 3.17 48.71 -21.06
N GLY A 33 2.35 47.79 -21.58
CA GLY A 33 0.90 47.81 -21.41
C GLY A 33 0.22 48.97 -22.15
N PHE A 34 -1.10 49.11 -21.95
CA PHE A 34 -1.85 50.23 -22.51
C PHE A 34 -1.43 51.55 -21.83
N GLN A 35 -0.98 52.50 -22.64
CA GLN A 35 -0.61 53.85 -22.22
C GLN A 35 -1.81 54.81 -22.39
N ALA A 36 -1.62 56.09 -22.02
CA ALA A 36 -2.64 57.11 -22.21
C ALA A 36 -3.13 57.16 -23.68
N GLY A 37 -4.46 57.12 -23.88
CA GLY A 37 -5.09 57.09 -25.20
C GLY A 37 -6.20 56.05 -25.30
N THR A 38 -6.68 55.81 -26.52
CA THR A 38 -7.77 54.85 -26.79
C THR A 38 -7.22 53.44 -26.96
N ALA A 39 -7.62 52.51 -26.09
CA ALA A 39 -7.30 51.09 -26.22
C ALA A 39 -8.20 50.42 -27.27
N GLN A 40 -7.62 49.73 -28.24
CA GLN A 40 -8.40 49.03 -29.26
C GLN A 40 -9.10 47.80 -28.65
N SER A 41 -10.41 47.68 -28.87
CA SER A 41 -11.21 46.58 -28.28
C SER A 41 -10.67 45.19 -28.66
N ALA A 42 -10.16 45.00 -29.88
CA ALA A 42 -9.54 43.74 -30.30
C ALA A 42 -8.26 43.37 -29.52
N GLN A 43 -7.47 44.38 -29.13
CA GLN A 43 -6.27 44.21 -28.28
C GLN A 43 -6.66 43.90 -26.84
N VAL A 44 -7.62 44.65 -26.29
CA VAL A 44 -8.09 44.47 -24.91
C VAL A 44 -8.75 43.10 -24.74
N ASN A 45 -9.64 42.72 -25.66
CA ASN A 45 -10.26 41.40 -25.67
C ASN A 45 -9.22 40.26 -25.78
N LYS A 46 -8.10 40.49 -26.47
CA LYS A 46 -7.01 39.50 -26.54
C LYS A 46 -6.35 39.27 -25.18
N VAL A 47 -6.06 40.35 -24.45
CA VAL A 47 -5.49 40.30 -23.09
C VAL A 47 -6.45 39.56 -22.15
N TRP A 48 -7.72 39.95 -22.12
CA TRP A 48 -8.74 39.30 -21.28
C TRP A 48 -9.00 37.85 -21.66
N ARG A 49 -8.94 37.51 -22.94
CA ARG A 49 -9.08 36.13 -23.40
C ARG A 49 -7.90 35.27 -22.92
N GLN A 50 -6.66 35.75 -23.04
CA GLN A 50 -5.49 34.98 -22.58
C GLN A 50 -5.53 34.71 -21.07
N SER A 51 -5.97 35.68 -20.26
CA SER A 51 -6.09 35.48 -18.81
C SER A 51 -7.27 34.58 -18.44
N SER A 52 -8.45 34.84 -18.98
CA SER A 52 -9.68 34.07 -18.66
C SER A 52 -9.63 32.62 -19.13
N ILE A 53 -8.98 32.31 -20.27
CA ILE A 53 -8.78 30.92 -20.70
C ILE A 53 -7.90 30.17 -19.69
N MET A 54 -6.80 30.76 -19.22
CA MET A 54 -5.95 30.10 -18.23
C MET A 54 -6.69 29.88 -16.90
N ALA A 55 -7.49 30.85 -16.46
CA ALA A 55 -8.33 30.71 -15.27
C ALA A 55 -9.35 29.57 -15.43
N ALA A 56 -10.06 29.54 -16.57
CA ALA A 56 -11.04 28.50 -16.88
C ALA A 56 -10.42 27.10 -16.93
N VAL A 57 -9.21 26.95 -17.51
CA VAL A 57 -8.48 25.67 -17.59
C VAL A 57 -8.05 25.20 -16.20
N LEU A 58 -7.50 26.08 -15.35
CA LEU A 58 -7.11 25.72 -13.99
C LEU A 58 -8.33 25.34 -13.13
N ALA A 59 -9.43 26.06 -13.27
CA ALA A 59 -10.68 25.76 -12.60
C ALA A 59 -11.29 24.43 -13.09
N GLN A 60 -11.19 24.13 -14.39
CA GLN A 60 -11.62 22.83 -14.92
C GLN A 60 -10.74 21.68 -14.41
N LEU A 61 -9.43 21.89 -14.31
CA LEU A 61 -8.51 20.92 -13.71
C LEU A 61 -8.92 20.56 -12.27
N ILE A 62 -9.34 21.55 -11.48
CA ILE A 62 -9.87 21.35 -10.14
C ILE A 62 -11.11 20.45 -10.18
N VAL A 63 -12.09 20.82 -11.00
CA VAL A 63 -13.37 20.10 -11.11
C VAL A 63 -13.13 18.64 -11.51
N ASP A 64 -12.38 18.42 -12.59
CA ASP A 64 -12.14 17.09 -13.15
C ASP A 64 -11.33 16.19 -12.21
N THR A 65 -10.41 16.76 -11.44
CA THR A 65 -9.47 15.98 -10.63
C THR A 65 -9.99 15.75 -9.21
N THR A 66 -10.69 16.71 -8.61
CA THR A 66 -11.10 16.65 -7.20
C THR A 66 -12.59 16.36 -7.01
N GLY A 67 -13.41 16.54 -8.05
CA GLY A 67 -14.86 16.49 -7.91
C GLY A 67 -15.42 17.61 -7.04
N GLN A 68 -14.67 18.71 -6.83
CA GLN A 68 -15.11 19.90 -6.12
C GLN A 68 -15.40 21.06 -7.07
N ASN A 69 -16.27 21.97 -6.66
CA ASN A 69 -16.56 23.18 -7.43
C ASN A 69 -15.37 24.14 -7.45
N ALA A 70 -15.18 24.82 -8.56
CA ALA A 70 -14.32 26.00 -8.66
C ALA A 70 -15.23 27.24 -8.71
N VAL A 71 -15.54 27.77 -7.52
CA VAL A 71 -16.52 28.85 -7.32
C VAL A 71 -15.85 30.21 -7.47
N ASP A 72 -16.50 31.14 -8.18
CA ASP A 72 -16.09 32.54 -8.28
C ASP A 72 -16.96 33.41 -7.35
N ASP A 73 -16.65 33.40 -6.05
CA ASP A 73 -17.33 34.19 -5.01
C ASP A 73 -16.48 35.35 -4.48
N GLY A 74 -15.36 35.66 -5.16
CA GLY A 74 -14.38 36.65 -4.74
C GLY A 74 -13.45 36.21 -3.59
N THR A 75 -13.57 34.97 -3.08
CA THR A 75 -12.66 34.41 -2.08
C THR A 75 -11.66 33.42 -2.71
N THR A 76 -10.44 33.38 -2.19
CA THR A 76 -9.36 32.54 -2.78
C THR A 76 -9.01 31.30 -1.97
N ALA A 77 -9.46 31.22 -0.72
CA ALA A 77 -9.03 30.16 0.20
C ALA A 77 -9.47 28.76 -0.27
N THR A 78 -10.76 28.58 -0.57
CA THR A 78 -11.32 27.31 -1.06
C THR A 78 -10.75 26.94 -2.43
N LEU A 79 -10.67 27.92 -3.34
CA LEU A 79 -10.12 27.70 -4.68
C LEU A 79 -8.64 27.26 -4.62
N LEU A 80 -7.83 27.90 -3.78
CA LEU A 80 -6.43 27.52 -3.58
C LEU A 80 -6.30 26.13 -2.95
N ALA A 81 -7.13 25.79 -1.96
CA ALA A 81 -7.13 24.45 -1.36
C ALA A 81 -7.47 23.37 -2.40
N ASN A 82 -8.48 23.61 -3.24
CA ASN A 82 -8.87 22.70 -4.30
C ASN A 82 -7.80 22.58 -5.40
N LEU A 83 -7.14 23.69 -5.77
CA LEU A 83 -6.02 23.67 -6.72
C LEU A 83 -4.84 22.85 -6.20
N LYS A 84 -4.48 23.03 -4.92
CA LYS A 84 -3.43 22.21 -4.26
C LYS A 84 -3.80 20.73 -4.31
N ALA A 85 -5.05 20.38 -3.99
CA ALA A 85 -5.52 19.00 -4.05
C ALA A 85 -5.45 18.43 -5.47
N ALA A 86 -5.85 19.19 -6.49
CA ALA A 86 -5.76 18.78 -7.89
C ALA A 86 -4.33 18.50 -8.34
N VAL A 87 -3.38 19.36 -7.95
CA VAL A 87 -1.95 19.16 -8.24
C VAL A 87 -1.41 17.93 -7.51
N SER A 88 -1.74 17.76 -6.22
CA SER A 88 -1.31 16.60 -5.43
C SER A 88 -1.88 15.28 -5.93
N ALA A 89 -3.12 15.26 -6.44
CA ALA A 89 -3.73 14.08 -7.03
C ALA A 89 -3.01 13.56 -8.26
N ARG A 90 -2.36 14.45 -9.01
CA ARG A 90 -1.54 14.13 -10.18
C ARG A 90 -0.11 13.75 -9.80
N SER A 91 0.24 13.71 -8.51
CA SER A 91 1.52 13.18 -8.06
C SER A 91 1.62 11.68 -8.31
N VAL A 92 2.85 11.21 -8.53
CA VAL A 92 3.16 9.79 -8.67
C VAL A 92 3.33 9.15 -7.29
N GLY A 93 2.57 8.09 -7.02
CA GLY A 93 2.60 7.40 -5.74
C GLY A 93 1.59 6.25 -5.73
N VAL A 94 1.87 5.23 -4.92
CA VAL A 94 0.97 4.11 -4.69
C VAL A 94 0.61 4.13 -3.21
N VAL A 95 -0.67 4.00 -2.87
CA VAL A 95 -1.12 3.90 -1.47
C VAL A 95 -0.25 2.95 -0.64
N GLY A 96 0.10 3.37 0.58
CA GLY A 96 0.88 2.55 1.50
C GLY A 96 2.38 2.45 1.21
N THR A 97 2.88 3.07 0.13
CA THR A 97 4.33 3.24 -0.02
C THR A 97 4.85 4.18 1.06
N SER A 98 6.00 3.83 1.60
CA SER A 98 6.62 4.55 2.70
C SER A 98 8.13 4.53 2.61
N ARG A 99 8.77 5.52 3.23
CA ARG A 99 10.22 5.61 3.39
C ARG A 99 10.58 5.26 4.82
N ASN A 100 11.49 4.29 5.00
CA ASN A 100 12.01 3.85 6.29
C ASN A 100 10.92 3.44 7.29
N ALA A 101 9.83 2.83 6.81
CA ALA A 101 8.77 2.36 7.71
C ALA A 101 9.28 1.28 8.65
N SER A 102 8.92 1.39 9.93
CA SER A 102 9.39 0.50 11.00
C SER A 102 8.37 0.40 12.14
N MET A 103 8.38 -0.76 12.79
CA MET A 103 7.62 -1.03 14.02
C MET A 103 8.29 -2.21 14.73
N SER A 104 8.52 -2.12 16.03
CA SER A 104 9.13 -3.22 16.81
C SER A 104 8.34 -3.52 18.08
N ILE A 105 8.02 -4.80 18.28
CA ILE A 105 7.35 -5.33 19.47
C ILE A 105 8.31 -6.29 20.16
N ALA A 106 9.19 -5.78 21.02
CA ALA A 106 10.17 -6.61 21.74
C ALA A 106 9.49 -7.53 22.76
N THR A 107 8.50 -7.02 23.48
CA THR A 107 7.68 -7.76 24.46
C THR A 107 6.21 -7.63 24.06
N ALA A 108 5.41 -8.67 24.31
CA ALA A 108 3.99 -8.65 23.97
C ALA A 108 3.29 -7.44 24.62
N SER A 109 2.53 -6.70 23.83
CA SER A 109 1.95 -5.43 24.24
C SER A 109 0.62 -5.17 23.53
N VAL A 110 -0.29 -4.46 24.20
CA VAL A 110 -1.52 -3.97 23.55
C VAL A 110 -1.27 -2.75 22.66
N THR A 111 -0.10 -2.12 22.79
CA THR A 111 0.30 -0.97 21.98
C THR A 111 1.54 -1.27 21.14
N GLY A 112 1.67 -0.57 20.01
CA GLY A 112 2.84 -0.64 19.16
C GLY A 112 2.96 0.59 18.28
N THR A 113 4.17 1.14 18.18
CA THR A 113 4.42 2.39 17.45
C THR A 113 4.96 2.09 16.05
N PHE A 114 4.22 2.55 15.05
CA PHE A 114 4.64 2.59 13.65
C PHE A 114 5.27 3.94 13.35
N THR A 115 6.45 3.94 12.72
CA THR A 115 7.14 5.14 12.29
C THR A 115 7.48 5.06 10.81
N ALA A 116 7.44 6.18 10.09
CA ALA A 116 7.95 6.31 8.72
C ALA A 116 8.34 7.76 8.44
N ASP A 117 9.37 7.98 7.63
CA ASP A 117 9.78 9.35 7.23
C ASP A 117 8.74 9.97 6.29
N GLU A 118 8.20 9.15 5.40
CA GLU A 118 7.15 9.51 4.45
C GLU A 118 6.17 8.34 4.31
N LEU A 119 4.88 8.65 4.12
CA LEU A 119 3.82 7.69 3.82
C LEU A 119 2.81 8.28 2.83
N ILE A 120 2.48 7.53 1.79
CA ILE A 120 1.42 7.88 0.84
C ILE A 120 0.08 7.31 1.31
N VAL A 121 -0.93 8.17 1.43
CA VAL A 121 -2.34 7.80 1.66
C VAL A 121 -3.21 8.25 0.49
N GLU A 122 -4.26 7.48 0.20
CA GLU A 122 -5.17 7.77 -0.92
C GLU A 122 -6.63 7.76 -0.47
N THR A 123 -7.48 8.52 -1.16
CA THR A 123 -8.94 8.52 -0.90
C THR A 123 -9.63 7.26 -1.41
N ALA A 124 -9.09 6.66 -2.45
CA ALA A 124 -9.47 5.40 -3.07
C ALA A 124 -8.29 4.93 -3.92
N LEU A 125 -8.28 3.67 -4.36
CA LEU A 125 -7.28 3.21 -5.32
C LEU A 125 -7.35 4.08 -6.59
N GLY A 126 -6.26 4.79 -6.89
CA GLY A 126 -6.25 5.69 -8.05
C GLY A 126 -6.79 7.10 -7.78
N GLY A 127 -7.28 7.37 -6.56
CA GLY A 127 -7.90 8.63 -6.16
C GLY A 127 -6.91 9.75 -5.82
N LEU A 128 -7.37 10.72 -5.01
CA LEU A 128 -6.52 11.81 -4.52
C LEU A 128 -5.45 11.24 -3.59
N ARG A 129 -4.22 11.72 -3.75
CA ARG A 129 -3.04 11.24 -3.02
C ARG A 129 -2.49 12.33 -2.11
N TYR A 130 -2.05 11.92 -0.93
CA TYR A 130 -1.41 12.80 0.04
C TYR A 130 -0.14 12.14 0.57
N SER A 131 0.95 12.89 0.62
CA SER A 131 2.21 12.47 1.23
C SER A 131 2.30 13.05 2.64
N LEU A 132 2.42 12.18 3.63
CA LEU A 132 2.54 12.54 5.04
C LEU A 132 4.00 12.36 5.45
N ALA A 133 4.59 13.41 6.01
CA ALA A 133 5.96 13.38 6.52
C ALA A 133 5.99 13.08 8.02
N ASN A 134 7.10 12.50 8.50
CA ASN A 134 7.41 12.27 9.91
C ASN A 134 6.30 11.51 10.66
N VAL A 135 5.80 10.43 10.08
CA VAL A 135 4.74 9.60 10.66
C VAL A 135 5.28 8.90 11.92
N SER A 136 4.56 9.05 13.03
CA SER A 136 4.81 8.35 14.29
C SER A 136 3.47 8.08 14.98
N ASP A 137 2.91 6.90 14.75
CA ASP A 137 1.57 6.51 15.21
C ASP A 137 1.66 5.33 16.19
N THR A 138 1.29 5.55 17.45
CA THR A 138 1.13 4.46 18.42
C THR A 138 -0.26 3.83 18.30
N PHE A 139 -0.34 2.65 17.70
CA PHE A 139 -1.57 1.85 17.61
C PHE A 139 -1.88 1.19 18.95
N ASN A 140 -3.17 1.14 19.32
CA ASN A 140 -3.63 0.46 20.53
C ASN A 140 -4.79 -0.51 20.23
N LEU A 141 -4.57 -1.79 20.52
CA LEU A 141 -5.53 -2.89 20.31
C LEU A 141 -6.83 -2.78 21.14
N THR A 142 -6.90 -1.89 22.13
CA THR A 142 -8.12 -1.67 22.92
C THR A 142 -8.94 -0.47 22.46
N THR A 143 -8.32 0.55 21.85
CA THR A 143 -9.01 1.81 21.49
C THR A 143 -9.14 2.04 20.00
N ASP A 144 -8.27 1.44 19.19
CA ASP A 144 -8.19 1.73 17.76
C ASP A 144 -8.87 0.65 16.90
N MET A 145 -9.36 -0.44 17.50
CA MET A 145 -10.15 -1.46 16.80
C MET A 145 -11.38 -0.83 16.14
N ASP A 146 -11.57 -1.11 14.85
CA ASP A 146 -12.74 -0.66 14.07
C ASP A 146 -14.03 -1.33 14.55
N THR A 147 -13.95 -2.64 14.81
CA THR A 147 -15.04 -3.43 15.36
C THR A 147 -14.50 -4.52 16.30
N GLY A 148 -15.28 -4.84 17.34
CA GLY A 148 -14.97 -5.93 18.27
C GLY A 148 -13.65 -5.77 19.03
N SER A 149 -13.14 -6.88 19.52
CA SER A 149 -11.85 -6.96 20.21
C SER A 149 -10.78 -7.54 19.29
N ALA A 150 -9.51 -7.28 19.61
CA ALA A 150 -8.39 -7.88 18.91
C ALA A 150 -8.48 -9.42 18.95
N PRO A 151 -8.15 -10.12 17.83
CA PRO A 151 -8.20 -11.58 17.80
C PRO A 151 -7.12 -12.19 18.70
N ALA A 152 -7.42 -13.30 19.37
CA ALA A 152 -6.41 -14.15 19.99
C ALA A 152 -5.74 -15.03 18.92
N SER A 153 -4.41 -15.07 18.89
CA SER A 153 -3.61 -15.88 17.94
C SER A 153 -4.00 -15.67 16.47
N GLY A 154 -4.19 -14.42 16.06
CA GLY A 154 -4.65 -14.05 14.72
C GLY A 154 -3.78 -12.96 14.09
N TYR A 155 -4.40 -12.16 13.22
CA TYR A 155 -3.75 -11.03 12.55
C TYR A 155 -4.62 -9.79 12.59
N VAL A 156 -3.97 -8.63 12.68
CA VAL A 156 -4.60 -7.33 12.58
C VAL A 156 -3.94 -6.48 11.51
N ALA A 157 -4.76 -5.78 10.74
CA ALA A 157 -4.34 -4.78 9.77
C ALA A 157 -4.38 -3.40 10.41
N LEU A 158 -3.28 -2.66 10.31
CA LEU A 158 -3.10 -1.32 10.87
C LEU A 158 -3.28 -0.29 9.76
N TYR A 159 -4.15 0.69 9.98
CA TYR A 159 -4.44 1.75 9.03
C TYR A 159 -4.15 3.12 9.63
N LYS A 160 -3.48 3.96 8.84
CA LYS A 160 -3.45 5.41 9.08
C LYS A 160 -4.53 6.06 8.23
N LEU A 161 -5.37 6.87 8.85
CA LEU A 161 -6.40 7.67 8.21
C LEU A 161 -6.02 9.14 8.29
N PHE A 162 -6.33 9.90 7.26
CA PHE A 162 -5.99 11.31 7.10
C PHE A 162 -7.24 12.10 6.69
N ASN A 163 -7.40 13.27 7.29
CA ASN A 163 -8.42 14.25 6.94
C ASN A 163 -7.76 15.38 6.12
N PRO A 164 -7.97 15.41 4.79
CA PRO A 164 -7.36 16.42 3.93
C PRO A 164 -7.78 17.87 4.22
N SER A 165 -8.95 18.06 4.83
CA SER A 165 -9.49 19.40 5.13
C SER A 165 -8.87 20.00 6.38
N THR A 166 -8.52 19.19 7.38
CA THR A 166 -7.97 19.65 8.67
C THR A 166 -6.50 19.33 8.86
N GLY A 167 -5.92 18.43 8.07
CA GLY A 167 -4.57 17.90 8.25
C GLY A 167 -4.45 16.90 9.41
N ALA A 168 -5.56 16.57 10.10
CA ALA A 168 -5.55 15.61 11.20
C ALA A 168 -5.35 14.18 10.70
N SER A 169 -4.76 13.33 11.54
CA SER A 169 -4.63 11.89 11.30
C SER A 169 -5.18 11.08 12.47
N VAL A 170 -5.74 9.91 12.18
CA VAL A 170 -6.19 8.93 13.18
C VAL A 170 -5.76 7.52 12.77
N ARG A 171 -5.96 6.56 13.67
CA ARG A 171 -5.58 5.16 13.51
C ARG A 171 -6.82 4.29 13.49
N ARG A 172 -6.79 3.22 12.70
CA ARG A 172 -7.77 2.13 12.78
C ARG A 172 -7.09 0.77 12.70
N ILE A 173 -7.65 -0.19 13.41
CA ILE A 173 -7.19 -1.58 13.43
C ILE A 173 -8.34 -2.47 13.01
N VAL A 174 -8.10 -3.32 12.01
CA VAL A 174 -9.10 -4.27 11.50
C VAL A 174 -8.62 -5.69 11.78
N ASN A 175 -9.51 -6.55 12.26
CA ASN A 175 -9.20 -7.98 12.37
C ASN A 175 -9.05 -8.58 10.95
N ALA A 176 -7.83 -8.99 10.62
CA ALA A 176 -7.44 -9.51 9.31
C ALA A 176 -7.20 -11.03 9.34
N THR A 177 -7.67 -11.72 10.37
CA THR A 177 -7.42 -13.16 10.54
C THR A 177 -8.07 -14.00 9.44
N SER A 178 -9.28 -13.61 9.01
CA SER A 178 -10.09 -14.37 8.04
C SER A 178 -10.42 -13.60 6.76
N ILE A 179 -9.88 -12.39 6.59
CA ILE A 179 -10.06 -11.55 5.40
C ILE A 179 -8.72 -11.09 4.84
N THR A 180 -8.69 -10.71 3.57
CA THR A 180 -7.58 -9.94 3.00
C THR A 180 -7.91 -8.46 3.16
N ALA A 181 -7.14 -7.76 3.99
CA ALA A 181 -7.36 -6.35 4.27
C ALA A 181 -7.00 -5.50 3.02
N PRO A 182 -7.86 -4.56 2.56
CA PRO A 182 -7.56 -3.72 1.39
C PRO A 182 -6.47 -2.68 1.69
N GLU A 183 -5.81 -2.13 0.66
CA GLU A 183 -4.78 -1.10 0.85
C GLU A 183 -5.34 0.25 1.32
N VAL A 184 -6.60 0.55 0.98
CA VAL A 184 -7.36 1.71 1.49
C VAL A 184 -8.40 1.18 2.47
N PHE A 185 -8.54 1.84 3.62
CA PHE A 185 -9.47 1.45 4.67
C PHE A 185 -10.91 1.45 4.15
N SER A 186 -11.59 0.31 4.32
CA SER A 186 -13.00 0.11 3.98
C SER A 186 -13.82 -0.45 5.16
N GLY A 187 -13.40 -0.12 6.39
CA GLY A 187 -14.04 -0.62 7.61
C GLY A 187 -15.47 -0.09 7.80
N ALA A 188 -16.17 -0.65 8.78
CA ALA A 188 -17.61 -0.42 8.95
C ALA A 188 -17.94 1.00 9.42
N ASN A 189 -17.01 1.65 10.14
CA ASN A 189 -17.24 2.95 10.78
C ASN A 189 -16.12 3.96 10.45
N PRO A 190 -16.02 4.45 9.20
CA PRO A 190 -15.04 5.49 8.87
C PRO A 190 -15.31 6.75 9.69
N PRO A 191 -14.33 7.27 10.44
CA PRO A 191 -14.47 8.53 11.16
C PRO A 191 -14.81 9.69 10.22
N ALA A 192 -15.76 10.54 10.60
CA ALA A 192 -16.22 11.65 9.76
C ALA A 192 -15.06 12.58 9.36
N GLY A 193 -14.98 12.89 8.06
CA GLY A 193 -13.95 13.77 7.49
C GLY A 193 -12.60 13.10 7.20
N PHE A 194 -12.38 11.86 7.63
CA PHE A 194 -11.16 11.11 7.30
C PHE A 194 -11.34 10.33 6.01
N THR A 195 -11.08 11.00 4.90
CA THR A 195 -11.38 10.48 3.55
C THR A 195 -10.22 9.79 2.86
N ALA A 196 -8.98 9.92 3.37
CA ALA A 196 -7.81 9.25 2.81
C ALA A 196 -7.20 8.27 3.82
N SER A 197 -6.65 7.15 3.35
CA SER A 197 -6.04 6.15 4.23
C SER A 197 -4.99 5.28 3.53
N ALA A 198 -4.22 4.55 4.34
CA ALA A 198 -3.32 3.52 3.86
C ALA A 198 -3.19 2.38 4.88
N LEU A 199 -3.08 1.15 4.37
CA LEU A 199 -2.62 -0.01 5.11
C LEU A 199 -1.11 0.13 5.37
N VAL A 200 -0.73 0.25 6.64
CA VAL A 200 0.67 0.46 7.05
C VAL A 200 1.34 -0.81 7.54
N ALA A 201 0.59 -1.77 8.08
CA ALA A 201 1.12 -3.05 8.53
C ALA A 201 0.02 -4.11 8.63
N VAL A 202 0.40 -5.39 8.51
CA VAL A 202 -0.45 -6.52 8.92
C VAL A 202 0.36 -7.39 9.89
N VAL A 203 0.03 -7.36 11.17
CA VAL A 203 0.87 -7.93 12.25
C VAL A 203 0.13 -9.00 13.05
N PRO A 204 0.84 -10.01 13.60
CA PRO A 204 0.23 -11.08 14.37
C PRO A 204 -0.13 -10.65 15.79
N THR A 205 -1.17 -11.28 16.34
CA THR A 205 -1.53 -11.23 17.75
C THR A 205 -1.20 -12.55 18.46
N ASN A 206 -0.98 -12.50 19.78
CA ASN A 206 -0.75 -13.69 20.61
C ASN A 206 -2.06 -14.24 21.21
N ALA A 207 -1.97 -15.33 21.98
CA ALA A 207 -3.12 -15.95 22.63
C ALA A 207 -3.85 -15.04 23.64
N SER A 208 -3.19 -13.99 24.14
CA SER A 208 -3.76 -12.98 25.03
C SER A 208 -4.29 -11.75 24.26
N ALA A 209 -4.46 -11.84 22.94
CA ALA A 209 -4.92 -10.75 22.08
C ALA A 209 -4.06 -9.47 22.13
N GLN A 210 -2.76 -9.63 22.38
CA GLN A 210 -1.75 -8.57 22.30
C GLN A 210 -0.97 -8.68 21.00
N PHE A 211 -0.29 -7.61 20.56
CA PHE A 211 0.73 -7.73 19.51
C PHE A 211 1.77 -8.77 19.94
N ALA A 212 2.07 -9.72 19.06
CA ALA A 212 2.98 -10.81 19.41
C ALA A 212 4.44 -10.31 19.55
N ALA A 213 5.12 -10.80 20.58
CA ALA A 213 6.53 -10.51 20.84
C ALA A 213 7.42 -10.98 19.67
N GLY A 214 8.48 -10.22 19.39
CA GLY A 214 9.40 -10.47 18.29
C GLY A 214 8.89 -10.03 16.92
N THR A 215 7.73 -9.35 16.84
CA THR A 215 7.23 -8.76 15.61
C THR A 215 8.05 -7.51 15.27
N ASN A 216 8.73 -7.52 14.13
CA ASN A 216 9.56 -6.42 13.63
C ASN A 216 9.23 -6.11 12.17
N LEU A 217 8.54 -4.99 11.95
CA LEU A 217 8.25 -4.45 10.63
C LEU A 217 9.45 -3.66 10.10
N VAL A 218 9.84 -3.91 8.86
CA VAL A 218 10.77 -3.09 8.09
C VAL A 218 10.19 -2.92 6.69
N CYS A 219 9.80 -1.69 6.35
CA CYS A 219 9.01 -1.39 5.16
C CYS A 219 7.75 -2.27 5.13
N ARG A 220 7.56 -3.10 4.09
CA ARG A 220 6.43 -4.05 4.00
C ARG A 220 6.75 -5.46 4.49
N TRP A 221 7.92 -5.67 5.08
CA TRP A 221 8.31 -6.96 5.66
C TRP A 221 8.04 -7.02 7.15
N VAL A 222 7.21 -7.97 7.57
CA VAL A 222 7.04 -8.32 8.99
C VAL A 222 7.90 -9.53 9.30
N ASN A 223 8.90 -9.35 10.16
CA ASN A 223 9.77 -10.40 10.67
C ASN A 223 9.26 -10.85 12.03
N ARG A 224 9.34 -12.14 12.32
CA ARG A 224 8.80 -12.75 13.55
C ARG A 224 9.61 -13.99 13.96
N PRO A 225 9.47 -14.47 15.20
CA PRO A 225 10.01 -15.76 15.59
C PRO A 225 9.50 -16.89 14.68
N ALA A 226 10.36 -17.88 14.43
CA ALA A 226 10.04 -19.02 13.58
C ALA A 226 8.78 -19.74 14.08
N SER A 227 7.86 -20.02 13.17
CA SER A 227 6.64 -20.76 13.46
C SER A 227 6.50 -21.92 12.48
N MET A 228 6.27 -23.12 13.01
CA MET A 228 6.20 -24.34 12.21
C MET A 228 4.87 -24.41 11.46
N ALA A 229 4.93 -24.71 10.17
CA ALA A 229 3.79 -24.84 9.27
C ALA A 229 3.69 -26.22 8.61
N LEU A 230 4.80 -26.98 8.50
CA LEU A 230 4.80 -28.41 8.18
C LEU A 230 5.76 -29.15 9.12
N ASN A 231 5.33 -30.30 9.61
CA ASN A 231 6.17 -31.32 10.22
C ASN A 231 5.57 -32.68 9.87
N SER A 232 6.17 -33.38 8.92
CA SER A 232 5.60 -34.60 8.35
C SER A 232 6.68 -35.60 7.99
N SER A 233 6.36 -36.88 8.11
CA SER A 233 7.17 -37.98 7.58
C SER A 233 6.58 -38.61 6.32
N VAL A 234 5.53 -38.00 5.76
CA VAL A 234 4.80 -38.55 4.62
C VAL A 234 5.45 -38.09 3.32
N VAL A 235 5.89 -39.06 2.52
CA VAL A 235 6.38 -38.84 1.16
C VAL A 235 5.23 -38.37 0.25
N LYS A 236 5.50 -37.36 -0.57
CA LYS A 236 4.61 -36.79 -1.59
C LYS A 236 5.40 -36.70 -2.89
N THR A 237 5.09 -37.57 -3.83
CA THR A 237 5.79 -37.67 -5.13
C THR A 237 5.32 -36.63 -6.16
N SER A 238 4.27 -35.88 -5.84
CA SER A 238 3.78 -34.75 -6.64
C SER A 238 3.45 -33.56 -5.74
N PHE A 239 3.50 -32.35 -6.31
CA PHE A 239 3.17 -31.12 -5.62
C PHE A 239 1.73 -31.16 -5.08
N THR A 240 1.62 -31.14 -3.76
CA THR A 240 0.34 -31.19 -3.04
C THR A 240 0.12 -29.87 -2.30
N ALA A 241 -1.11 -29.38 -2.27
CA ALA A 241 -1.44 -28.15 -1.55
C ALA A 241 -1.17 -28.29 -0.03
N LEU A 242 -0.52 -27.27 0.53
CA LEU A 242 -0.28 -27.05 1.95
C LEU A 242 -0.98 -25.75 2.35
N ASN A 243 -2.04 -25.87 3.16
CA ASN A 243 -2.71 -24.72 3.75
C ASN A 243 -2.12 -24.45 5.14
N PHE A 244 -1.76 -23.20 5.42
CA PHE A 244 -1.12 -22.83 6.69
C PHE A 244 -1.53 -21.42 7.11
N THR A 245 -1.77 -21.23 8.42
CA THR A 245 -2.26 -19.96 8.98
C THR A 245 -1.16 -19.13 9.64
N ASN A 246 0.10 -19.55 9.52
CA ASN A 246 1.28 -18.88 10.10
C ASN A 246 1.64 -17.54 9.41
N ILE A 247 0.85 -17.11 8.44
CA ILE A 247 0.94 -15.83 7.72
C ILE A 247 -0.46 -15.21 7.60
N PRO A 248 -0.58 -13.88 7.48
CA PRO A 248 -1.87 -13.27 7.17
C PRO A 248 -2.28 -13.58 5.74
N ARG A 249 -3.58 -13.44 5.44
CA ARG A 249 -4.11 -13.58 4.07
C ARG A 249 -3.60 -12.49 3.11
N ASN A 250 -3.09 -11.39 3.64
CA ASN A 250 -2.42 -10.34 2.88
C ASN A 250 -1.03 -10.73 2.38
N ALA A 251 -0.40 -11.78 2.92
CA ALA A 251 0.97 -12.11 2.56
C ALA A 251 1.09 -12.47 1.06
N ARG A 252 2.07 -11.88 0.39
CA ARG A 252 2.46 -12.15 -1.01
C ARG A 252 3.76 -12.91 -1.11
N ARG A 253 4.63 -12.79 -0.09
CA ARG A 253 5.89 -13.52 0.03
C ARG A 253 6.11 -13.94 1.47
N ALA A 254 6.79 -15.06 1.68
CA ALA A 254 7.17 -15.53 3.00
C ALA A 254 8.68 -15.80 3.09
N LYS A 255 9.31 -15.39 4.19
CA LYS A 255 10.64 -15.85 4.60
C LYS A 255 10.49 -17.17 5.31
N ILE A 256 11.26 -18.15 4.86
CA ILE A 256 11.04 -19.54 5.23
C ILE A 256 12.34 -20.23 5.63
N ILE A 257 12.20 -21.24 6.48
CA ILE A 257 13.22 -22.24 6.75
C ILE A 257 12.62 -23.58 6.34
N VAL A 258 13.31 -24.30 5.47
CA VAL A 258 12.97 -25.67 5.07
C VAL A 258 14.04 -26.60 5.57
N GLY A 259 13.63 -27.77 6.05
CA GLY A 259 14.55 -28.75 6.59
C GLY A 259 14.14 -30.17 6.27
N THR A 260 15.12 -31.02 6.00
CA THR A 260 14.95 -32.45 5.82
C THR A 260 15.93 -33.20 6.71
N THR A 261 15.50 -34.33 7.27
CA THR A 261 16.37 -35.28 8.01
C THR A 261 15.87 -36.69 7.75
N CYS A 262 16.72 -37.71 7.89
CA CYS A 262 16.27 -39.10 7.95
C CYS A 262 17.16 -39.94 8.87
N ASN A 263 16.57 -40.92 9.54
CA ASN A 263 17.28 -41.83 10.45
C ASN A 263 17.92 -43.05 9.74
N ALA A 264 17.71 -43.25 8.44
CA ALA A 264 18.34 -44.33 7.67
C ALA A 264 19.52 -43.83 6.84
N VAL A 265 20.63 -44.57 6.88
CA VAL A 265 21.82 -44.30 6.06
C VAL A 265 21.55 -44.70 4.60
N GLY A 266 22.16 -43.97 3.68
CA GLY A 266 22.09 -44.26 2.25
C GLY A 266 20.80 -43.78 1.60
N THR A 267 20.10 -42.83 2.23
CA THR A 267 18.89 -42.19 1.67
C THR A 267 19.12 -40.73 1.31
N THR A 268 18.38 -40.23 0.32
CA THR A 268 18.37 -38.82 -0.08
C THR A 268 16.98 -38.27 0.14
N GLN A 269 16.85 -37.28 1.02
CA GLN A 269 15.58 -36.59 1.28
C GLN A 269 15.56 -35.26 0.55
N THR A 270 14.43 -34.93 -0.06
CA THR A 270 14.20 -33.63 -0.70
C THR A 270 12.84 -33.09 -0.26
N LEU A 271 12.80 -31.83 0.15
CA LEU A 271 11.58 -31.06 0.34
C LEU A 271 11.59 -29.90 -0.65
N ASP A 272 10.60 -29.88 -1.52
CA ASP A 272 10.38 -28.79 -2.46
C ASP A 272 9.14 -28.02 -2.07
N LEU A 273 9.20 -26.69 -2.18
CA LEU A 273 8.08 -25.78 -2.04
C LEU A 273 7.92 -24.97 -3.31
N ALA A 274 6.68 -24.76 -3.74
CA ALA A 274 6.34 -23.97 -4.92
C ALA A 274 5.06 -23.17 -4.69
N MET A 275 4.84 -22.16 -5.54
CA MET A 275 3.64 -21.32 -5.46
C MET A 275 2.38 -22.03 -5.98
N ASP A 276 2.55 -23.06 -6.83
CA ASP A 276 1.48 -23.80 -7.48
C ASP A 276 1.84 -25.28 -7.69
N ALA A 277 0.89 -26.07 -8.20
CA ALA A 277 1.06 -27.50 -8.47
C ALA A 277 2.00 -27.80 -9.66
N ASN A 278 2.41 -26.79 -10.44
CA ASN A 278 3.29 -26.91 -11.60
C ASN A 278 4.75 -26.58 -11.27
N ALA A 279 5.08 -26.45 -9.98
CA ALA A 279 6.41 -26.12 -9.50
C ALA A 279 6.90 -24.70 -9.85
N SER A 280 5.99 -23.75 -10.11
CA SER A 280 6.39 -22.37 -10.34
C SER A 280 7.08 -21.79 -9.10
N GLY A 281 8.21 -21.10 -9.32
CA GLY A 281 9.00 -20.51 -8.23
C GLY A 281 9.56 -21.53 -7.22
N GLN A 282 9.82 -22.77 -7.65
CA GLN A 282 10.27 -23.85 -6.78
C GLN A 282 11.55 -23.50 -5.99
N ILE A 283 11.52 -23.82 -4.70
CA ILE A 283 12.66 -23.84 -3.79
C ILE A 283 12.84 -25.28 -3.32
N SER A 284 14.09 -25.72 -3.23
CA SER A 284 14.43 -27.09 -2.86
C SER A 284 15.39 -27.12 -1.70
N CYS A 285 15.15 -28.02 -0.74
CA CYS A 285 16.11 -28.41 0.29
C CYS A 285 16.33 -29.91 0.19
N GLY A 286 17.59 -30.31 -0.01
CA GLY A 286 17.97 -31.71 -0.13
C GLY A 286 19.10 -32.09 0.81
N ALA A 287 19.10 -33.33 1.27
CA ALA A 287 20.16 -33.90 2.09
C ALA A 287 20.42 -35.37 1.71
N ALA A 288 21.69 -35.73 1.61
CA ALA A 288 22.11 -37.13 1.59
C ALA A 288 22.44 -37.58 3.02
N THR A 289 21.87 -38.69 3.45
CA THR A 289 22.13 -39.27 4.77
C THR A 289 23.29 -40.25 4.73
N SER A 290 24.50 -39.73 4.89
CA SER A 290 25.71 -40.53 5.07
C SER A 290 25.79 -41.20 6.46
N ILE A 291 25.09 -40.65 7.45
CA ILE A 291 24.98 -41.17 8.83
C ILE A 291 23.51 -41.02 9.28
N SER A 292 23.05 -41.89 10.19
CA SER A 292 21.71 -41.84 10.77
C SER A 292 21.44 -40.48 11.43
N GLY A 293 20.30 -39.88 11.11
CA GLY A 293 19.87 -38.59 11.65
C GLY A 293 20.46 -37.38 10.93
N ASN A 294 21.26 -37.59 9.88
CA ASN A 294 21.78 -36.50 9.07
C ASN A 294 20.63 -35.80 8.29
N GLY A 295 20.85 -34.54 7.98
CA GLY A 295 19.87 -33.71 7.29
C GLY A 295 20.44 -32.39 6.83
N ASN A 296 19.58 -31.51 6.35
CA ASN A 296 19.96 -30.19 5.89
C ASN A 296 18.86 -29.18 6.21
N ASN A 297 19.23 -27.91 6.34
CA ASN A 297 18.31 -26.79 6.45
C ASN A 297 18.70 -25.72 5.44
N SER A 298 17.71 -25.05 4.88
CA SER A 298 17.93 -23.96 3.93
C SER A 298 16.93 -22.85 4.18
N ASN A 299 17.37 -21.61 3.98
CA ASN A 299 16.55 -20.42 4.12
C ASN A 299 16.23 -19.89 2.72
N ALA A 300 15.00 -19.43 2.53
CA ALA A 300 14.58 -18.86 1.25
C ALA A 300 13.44 -17.85 1.43
N ILE A 301 13.10 -17.18 0.34
CA ILE A 301 11.85 -16.41 0.20
C ILE A 301 11.03 -17.09 -0.88
N VAL A 302 9.77 -17.41 -0.56
CA VAL A 302 8.82 -18.01 -1.48
C VAL A 302 7.68 -17.04 -1.79
N ASP A 303 7.27 -17.00 -3.05
CA ASP A 303 6.10 -16.24 -3.50
C ASP A 303 4.80 -17.01 -3.23
N ILE A 304 3.76 -16.29 -2.84
CA ILE A 304 2.45 -16.84 -2.48
C ILE A 304 1.42 -16.32 -3.48
N GLY A 305 0.95 -17.21 -4.36
CA GLY A 305 -0.09 -16.86 -5.33
C GLY A 305 -1.51 -16.93 -4.77
N THR A 306 -1.78 -17.91 -3.91
CA THR A 306 -3.08 -18.08 -3.23
C THR A 306 -2.92 -17.81 -1.74
N PRO A 307 -3.74 -16.94 -1.12
CA PRO A 307 -3.60 -16.60 0.30
C PRO A 307 -3.53 -17.84 1.19
N GLN A 308 -2.48 -17.93 2.02
CA GLN A 308 -2.27 -19.01 3.00
C GLN A 308 -2.10 -20.43 2.39
N THR A 309 -1.72 -20.51 1.11
CA THR A 309 -1.49 -21.79 0.42
C THR A 309 -0.16 -21.79 -0.32
N LEU A 310 0.60 -22.87 -0.14
CA LEU A 310 1.76 -23.23 -0.96
C LEU A 310 1.57 -24.67 -1.44
N PHE A 311 2.46 -25.16 -2.30
CA PHE A 311 2.48 -26.55 -2.72
C PHE A 311 3.81 -27.17 -2.34
N TYR A 312 3.79 -28.41 -1.87
CA TYR A 312 5.01 -29.11 -1.47
C TYR A 312 5.11 -30.50 -2.10
N ARG A 313 6.35 -30.88 -2.41
CA ARG A 313 6.76 -32.24 -2.78
C ARG A 313 7.79 -32.70 -1.74
N ALA A 314 7.69 -33.95 -1.28
CA ALA A 314 8.52 -34.48 -0.23
C ALA A 314 8.97 -35.88 -0.62
N ASP A 315 10.24 -36.04 -0.97
CA ASP A 315 10.79 -37.29 -1.48
C ASP A 315 11.85 -37.86 -0.53
N ASN A 316 11.92 -39.20 -0.43
CA ASN A 316 12.96 -39.93 0.30
C ASN A 316 13.38 -41.15 -0.55
N THR A 317 14.61 -41.16 -1.04
CA THR A 317 15.07 -42.14 -2.05
C THR A 317 16.41 -42.80 -1.67
N PRO A 318 16.50 -44.14 -1.60
CA PRO A 318 15.38 -45.08 -1.52
C PRO A 318 14.51 -44.79 -0.29
N ASN A 319 13.23 -45.15 -0.35
CA ASN A 319 12.30 -44.89 0.76
C ASN A 319 12.56 -45.87 1.91
N ASN A 320 13.59 -45.57 2.70
CA ASN A 320 14.03 -46.32 3.87
C ASN A 320 14.10 -45.39 5.09
N GLY A 321 13.93 -45.95 6.28
CA GLY A 321 13.86 -45.19 7.52
C GLY A 321 12.64 -44.27 7.61
N THR A 322 12.76 -43.28 8.47
CA THR A 322 11.78 -42.22 8.72
C THR A 322 12.41 -40.89 8.36
N ALA A 323 12.04 -40.36 7.19
CA ALA A 323 12.35 -38.99 6.82
C ALA A 323 11.43 -38.02 7.56
N ILE A 324 11.94 -36.84 7.94
CA ILE A 324 11.16 -35.73 8.48
C ILE A 324 11.36 -34.53 7.57
N PHE A 325 10.24 -34.00 7.09
CA PHE A 325 10.15 -32.80 6.27
C PHE A 325 9.54 -31.68 7.10
N SER A 326 10.26 -30.57 7.22
CA SER A 326 9.88 -29.45 8.07
C SER A 326 9.89 -28.14 7.30
N PHE A 327 8.92 -27.29 7.62
CA PHE A 327 8.75 -25.96 7.04
C PHE A 327 8.35 -24.99 8.15
N TYR A 328 9.13 -23.92 8.28
CA TYR A 328 8.90 -22.84 9.22
C TYR A 328 8.80 -21.52 8.48
N VAL A 329 7.96 -20.62 9.00
CA VAL A 329 7.85 -19.24 8.54
C VAL A 329 8.49 -18.32 9.59
N THR A 330 9.39 -17.45 9.13
CA THR A 330 10.11 -16.45 9.96
C THR A 330 9.72 -15.00 9.63
N GLY A 331 8.92 -14.81 8.59
CA GLY A 331 8.41 -13.49 8.22
C GLY A 331 7.62 -13.54 6.93
N TYR A 332 7.01 -12.42 6.59
CA TYR A 332 6.23 -12.28 5.36
C TYR A 332 6.22 -10.83 4.89
N GLU A 333 5.95 -10.65 3.61
CA GLU A 333 5.63 -9.36 3.00
C GLU A 333 4.15 -9.32 2.62
N PHE A 334 3.50 -8.18 2.84
CA PHE A 334 2.07 -7.96 2.63
C PHE A 334 1.78 -6.88 1.58
#